data_AF-A0A8B8I3U3-F1
#
_entry.id   AF-A0A8B8I3U3-F1
#
_cell.length_a   1.000
_cell.length_b   1.000
_cell.length_c   1.000
_cell.angle_alpha   90.00
_cell.angle_beta   90.00
_cell.angle_gamma   90.00
#
_symmetry.space_group_name_H-M   'P 1'
#
loop_
_entity.id
_entity.type
_entity.pdbx_description
1 polymer ?
#
loop_
_entity_poly.entity_id
_entity_poly.type
_entity_poly.pdbx_seq_one_letter_code
_entity_poly.pdbx_strand_id
1 'polypeptide(L)'
;IAMTSPHDHRNYTTLSYSVGGPGSFHYDIETGNDGTQQIVRRDPSTDDIEDENYEQIGAIPLDESGHGGNDVTVYARGPFSHLFHNIHDSHYVYTAVSYAAEIGDFVRPRRNN
;
A
#
# COMPACT_ATOMS: atom_id res chain seq x y z
N ILE A 1 -5.52 15.82 -7.86
CA ILE A 1 -5.31 16.65 -6.65
C ILE A 1 -6.41 16.37 -5.64
N ALA A 2 -6.09 16.21 -4.34
CA ALA A 2 -7.07 16.01 -3.27
C ALA A 2 -7.57 17.36 -2.71
N MET A 3 -6.69 18.12 -2.06
CA MET A 3 -6.97 19.47 -1.55
C MET A 3 -5.66 20.23 -1.27
N THR A 4 -5.80 21.49 -0.87
CA THR A 4 -4.69 22.33 -0.40
C THR A 4 -4.45 22.14 1.09
N SER A 5 -3.19 21.98 1.49
CA SER A 5 -2.79 21.87 2.89
C SER A 5 -2.88 23.23 3.60
N PRO A 6 -3.57 23.34 4.75
CA PRO A 6 -3.63 24.60 5.52
C PRO A 6 -2.30 25.02 6.14
N HIS A 7 -1.31 24.12 6.22
CA HIS A 7 -0.02 24.39 6.86
C HIS A 7 0.97 25.08 5.92
N ASP A 8 1.12 24.55 4.70
CA ASP A 8 2.09 25.04 3.70
C ASP A 8 1.42 25.67 2.47
N HIS A 9 0.09 25.72 2.42
CA HIS A 9 -0.72 26.28 1.34
C HIS A 9 -0.46 25.66 -0.05
N ARG A 10 0.04 24.41 -0.09
CA ARG A 10 0.30 23.68 -1.34
C ARG A 10 -0.65 22.51 -1.50
N ASN A 11 -0.97 22.18 -2.73
CA ASN A 11 -1.83 21.03 -3.01
C ASN A 11 -1.16 19.71 -2.62
N TYR A 12 -1.95 18.67 -2.35
CA TYR A 12 -1.44 17.31 -2.18
C TYR A 12 -2.31 16.30 -2.93
N THR A 13 -1.72 15.16 -3.27
CA THR A 13 -2.39 14.05 -3.96
C THR A 13 -3.19 13.20 -2.98
N THR A 14 -4.23 12.51 -3.47
CA THR A 14 -5.04 11.61 -2.63
C THR A 14 -4.22 10.45 -2.05
N LEU A 15 -3.22 10.01 -2.79
CA LEU A 15 -2.29 8.95 -2.38
C LEU A 15 -0.94 9.56 -2.00
N SER A 16 -0.35 9.02 -0.93
CA SER A 16 1.03 9.24 -0.50
C SER A 16 1.55 7.95 0.12
N TYR A 17 2.86 7.82 0.21
CA TYR A 17 3.51 6.64 0.77
C TYR A 17 4.41 7.02 1.94
N SER A 18 4.59 6.09 2.89
CA SER A 18 5.58 6.27 3.96
C SER A 18 7.01 6.11 3.44
N VAL A 19 7.22 5.19 2.49
CA VAL A 19 8.50 4.92 1.82
C VAL A 19 8.29 4.92 0.32
N GLY A 20 9.18 5.53 -0.44
CA GLY A 20 9.08 5.63 -1.90
C GLY A 20 10.45 5.58 -2.58
N GLY A 21 10.44 5.46 -3.91
CA GLY A 21 11.66 5.48 -4.72
C GLY A 21 12.33 6.86 -4.72
N PRO A 22 13.44 7.03 -5.48
CA PRO A 22 14.12 8.33 -5.58
C PRO A 22 13.22 9.44 -6.14
N GLY A 23 12.25 9.10 -7.00
CA GLY A 23 11.30 10.07 -7.56
C GLY A 23 10.31 10.60 -6.53
N SER A 24 10.04 9.87 -5.44
CA SER A 24 9.11 10.27 -4.38
C SER A 24 9.56 11.50 -3.55
N PHE A 25 10.80 11.99 -3.74
CA PHE A 25 11.32 13.17 -3.05
C PHE A 25 10.82 14.47 -3.71
N HIS A 26 9.66 14.94 -3.26
CA HIS A 26 8.98 16.10 -3.82
C HIS A 26 9.25 17.36 -2.99
N TYR A 27 10.51 17.78 -2.90
CA TYR A 27 10.91 19.03 -2.25
C TYR A 27 11.85 19.82 -3.15
N ASP A 28 11.61 21.13 -3.21
CA ASP A 28 12.38 22.08 -4.00
C ASP A 28 12.93 23.19 -3.09
N ILE A 29 13.96 23.89 -3.58
CA ILE A 29 14.49 25.08 -2.92
C ILE A 29 13.89 26.30 -3.60
N GLU A 30 13.17 27.10 -2.83
CA GLU A 30 12.66 28.40 -3.30
C GLU A 30 13.46 29.54 -2.66
N THR A 31 13.78 30.55 -3.47
CA THR A 31 14.50 31.75 -3.01
C THR A 31 13.49 32.90 -2.85
N GLY A 32 13.35 33.40 -1.63
CA GLY A 32 12.52 34.56 -1.33
C GLY A 32 13.10 35.84 -1.92
N ASN A 33 12.28 36.90 -1.96
CA ASN A 33 12.68 38.22 -2.46
C ASN A 33 13.82 38.86 -1.63
N ASP A 34 14.03 38.38 -0.41
CA ASP A 34 15.11 38.78 0.50
C ASP A 34 16.40 37.95 0.30
N GLY A 35 16.42 37.04 -0.68
CA GLY A 35 17.53 36.14 -0.95
C GLY A 35 17.60 34.93 0.00
N THR A 36 16.64 34.76 0.91
CA THR A 36 16.60 33.59 1.78
C THR A 36 16.17 32.36 0.98
N GLN A 37 16.87 31.24 1.19
CA GLN A 37 16.51 29.95 0.58
C GLN A 37 15.74 29.12 1.59
N GLN A 38 14.60 28.58 1.18
CA GLN A 38 13.77 27.70 1.99
C GLN A 38 13.49 26.41 1.24
N ILE A 39 13.49 25.30 1.98
CA ILE A 39 13.04 24.01 1.44
C ILE A 39 11.52 23.99 1.54
N VAL A 40 10.87 23.79 0.40
CA VAL A 40 9.41 23.73 0.30
C VAL A 40 9.01 22.42 -0.35
N ARG A 41 7.83 21.92 0.02
CA ARG A 41 7.24 20.76 -0.66
C ARG A 41 6.84 21.17 -2.08
N ARG A 42 7.11 20.36 -3.10
CA ARG A 42 6.64 20.62 -4.47
C ARG A 42 5.12 20.58 -4.51
N ASP A 43 4.51 21.46 -5.30
CA ASP A 43 3.08 21.43 -5.54
C ASP A 43 2.77 20.47 -6.69
N PRO A 44 2.09 19.34 -6.45
CA PRO A 44 1.81 18.36 -7.50
C PRO A 44 0.89 18.88 -8.61
N SER A 45 0.27 20.05 -8.47
CA SER A 45 -0.49 20.68 -9.56
C SER A 45 0.39 21.25 -10.68
N THR A 46 1.71 21.35 -10.45
CA THR A 46 2.68 21.72 -11.48
C THR A 46 3.23 20.53 -12.23
N ASP A 47 2.90 19.31 -11.80
CA ASP A 47 3.41 18.05 -12.35
C ASP A 47 2.31 17.35 -13.19
N ASP A 48 2.72 16.49 -14.12
CA ASP A 48 1.80 15.56 -14.80
C ASP A 48 1.52 14.35 -13.90
N ILE A 49 0.54 14.50 -13.02
CA ILE A 49 0.16 13.46 -12.04
C ILE A 49 -0.60 12.27 -12.67
N GLU A 50 -0.91 12.33 -13.98
CA GLU A 50 -1.53 11.23 -14.72
C GLU A 50 -0.49 10.37 -15.47
N ASP A 51 0.78 10.79 -15.49
CA ASP A 51 1.89 10.00 -16.03
C ASP A 51 2.01 8.66 -15.27
N GLU A 52 2.16 7.57 -16.03
CA GLU A 52 2.33 6.22 -15.49
C GLU A 52 3.59 6.06 -14.62
N ASN A 53 4.58 6.94 -14.81
CA ASN A 53 5.84 6.98 -14.09
C ASN A 53 5.84 8.03 -12.97
N TYR A 54 4.74 8.73 -12.71
CA TYR A 54 4.65 9.68 -11.61
C TYR A 54 4.72 8.95 -10.27
N GLU A 55 5.82 9.16 -9.54
CA GLU A 55 5.98 8.67 -8.17
C GLU A 55 5.24 9.60 -7.20
N GLN A 56 4.35 9.06 -6.36
CA GLN A 56 3.73 9.87 -5.32
C GLN A 56 4.73 10.22 -4.23
N ILE A 57 4.50 11.35 -3.54
CA ILE A 57 5.37 11.80 -2.45
C ILE A 57 5.55 10.71 -1.37
N GLY A 58 6.81 10.52 -0.97
CA GLY A 58 7.25 9.59 0.06
C GLY A 58 7.86 10.33 1.25
N ALA A 59 7.60 9.86 2.47
CA ALA A 59 8.23 10.45 3.67
C ALA A 59 9.71 10.06 3.81
N ILE A 60 10.08 8.84 3.38
CA ILE A 60 11.45 8.32 3.42
C ILE A 60 11.83 7.87 1.99
N PRO A 61 12.80 8.52 1.33
CA PRO A 61 13.28 8.09 0.04
C PRO A 61 14.20 6.87 0.18
N LEU A 62 13.92 5.84 -0.60
CA LEU A 62 14.67 4.60 -0.74
C LEU A 62 14.93 4.34 -2.24
N ASP A 63 15.76 3.35 -2.56
CA ASP A 63 15.92 2.91 -3.96
C ASP A 63 14.67 2.19 -4.48
N GLU A 64 13.91 1.56 -3.57
CA GLU A 64 12.63 0.89 -3.86
C GLU A 64 11.65 1.00 -2.67
N SER A 65 10.34 0.97 -2.94
CA SER A 65 9.33 0.95 -1.88
C SER A 65 9.32 -0.40 -1.16
N GLY A 66 9.53 -0.38 0.16
CA GLY A 66 9.46 -1.58 0.99
C GLY A 66 8.02 -2.09 1.18
N HIS A 67 7.86 -3.40 1.35
CA HIS A 67 6.57 -4.00 1.69
C HIS A 67 6.10 -3.58 3.08
N GLY A 68 4.80 -3.26 3.21
CA GLY A 68 4.17 -3.02 4.51
C GLY A 68 3.88 -4.32 5.26
N GLY A 69 4.12 -4.33 6.57
CA GLY A 69 3.84 -5.46 7.46
C GLY A 69 2.41 -5.49 8.04
N ASN A 70 1.45 -4.85 7.36
CA ASN A 70 0.07 -4.78 7.83
C ASN A 70 -0.69 -6.06 7.50
N ASP A 71 -1.71 -6.38 8.30
CA ASP A 71 -2.62 -7.50 8.02
C ASP A 71 -3.29 -7.32 6.65
N VAL A 72 -3.40 -8.43 5.88
CA VAL A 72 -4.05 -8.47 4.57
C VAL A 72 -5.40 -9.17 4.63
N THR A 73 -6.36 -8.69 3.82
CA THR A 73 -7.71 -9.27 3.79
C THR A 73 -7.74 -10.57 2.97
N VAL A 74 -8.45 -11.57 3.48
CA VAL A 74 -8.79 -12.80 2.74
C VAL A 74 -10.28 -12.78 2.40
N TYR A 75 -10.60 -12.97 1.11
CA TYR A 75 -11.98 -13.14 0.65
C TYR A 75 -12.22 -14.58 0.20
N ALA A 76 -13.28 -15.21 0.70
CA ALA A 76 -13.62 -16.60 0.39
C ALA A 76 -15.08 -16.77 -0.01
N ARG A 77 -15.33 -17.64 -1.00
CA ARG A 77 -16.67 -18.01 -1.48
C ARG A 77 -16.69 -19.48 -1.89
N GLY A 78 -17.76 -20.19 -1.51
CA GLY A 78 -17.95 -21.60 -1.85
C GLY A 78 -17.99 -22.50 -0.61
N PRO A 79 -17.83 -23.83 -0.78
CA PRO A 79 -17.79 -24.77 0.32
C PRO A 79 -16.77 -24.33 1.39
N PHE A 80 -17.19 -24.35 2.65
CA PHE A 80 -16.37 -23.95 3.80
C PHE A 80 -15.86 -22.49 3.81
N SER A 81 -16.42 -21.58 3.00
CA SER A 81 -16.00 -20.16 3.04
C SER A 81 -16.19 -19.52 4.42
N HIS A 82 -17.12 -20.02 5.23
CA HIS A 82 -17.35 -19.58 6.60
C HIS A 82 -16.18 -19.83 7.56
N LEU A 83 -15.15 -20.59 7.16
CA LEU A 83 -13.91 -20.75 7.94
C LEU A 83 -13.08 -19.45 7.98
N PHE A 84 -13.26 -18.55 7.01
CA PHE A 84 -12.57 -17.27 6.95
C PHE A 84 -13.46 -16.17 7.53
N HIS A 85 -13.41 -15.99 8.85
CA HIS A 85 -14.33 -15.09 9.55
C HIS A 85 -13.69 -14.20 10.63
N ASN A 86 -12.36 -14.23 10.77
CA ASN A 86 -11.60 -13.47 11.77
C ASN A 86 -10.19 -13.15 11.26
N ILE A 87 -9.34 -12.65 12.16
CA ILE A 87 -7.89 -12.55 11.97
C ILE A 87 -7.28 -13.95 12.11
N HIS A 88 -6.43 -14.31 11.16
CA HIS A 88 -5.71 -15.57 11.15
C HIS A 88 -4.26 -15.33 10.73
N ASP A 89 -3.36 -16.17 11.23
CA ASP A 89 -1.99 -16.20 10.72
C ASP A 89 -1.97 -16.59 9.24
N SER A 90 -0.98 -16.12 8.48
CA SER A 90 -0.87 -16.39 7.03
C SER A 90 -0.90 -17.90 6.68
N HIS A 91 -0.38 -18.76 7.57
CA HIS A 91 -0.38 -20.21 7.36
C HIS A 91 -1.77 -20.87 7.50
N TYR A 92 -2.73 -20.21 8.15
CA TYR A 92 -4.09 -20.72 8.30
C TYR A 92 -4.80 -20.91 6.96
N VAL A 93 -4.50 -20.06 5.97
CA VAL A 93 -5.09 -20.14 4.63
C VAL A 93 -4.82 -21.52 4.01
N TYR A 94 -3.58 -22.00 4.10
CA TYR A 94 -3.21 -23.33 3.63
C TYR A 94 -4.02 -24.43 4.33
N THR A 95 -4.09 -24.37 5.66
CA THR A 95 -4.79 -25.37 6.48
C THR A 95 -6.29 -25.41 6.17
N ALA A 96 -6.94 -24.24 6.10
CA ALA A 96 -8.38 -24.13 5.84
C ALA A 96 -8.75 -24.62 4.43
N VAL A 97 -7.96 -24.26 3.41
CA VAL A 97 -8.15 -24.76 2.04
C VAL A 97 -7.92 -26.26 1.96
N SER A 98 -6.89 -26.77 2.64
CA SER A 98 -6.59 -28.21 2.64
C SER A 98 -7.70 -29.02 3.28
N TYR A 99 -8.27 -28.51 4.38
CA TYR A 99 -9.44 -29.08 5.02
C TYR A 99 -10.67 -29.09 4.10
N ALA A 100 -10.96 -27.95 3.46
CA ALA A 100 -12.12 -27.81 2.59
C ALA A 100 -12.04 -28.71 1.33
N ALA A 101 -10.84 -28.93 0.82
CA ALA A 101 -10.59 -29.75 -0.37
C ALA A 101 -10.33 -31.23 -0.07
N GLU A 102 -10.29 -31.63 1.21
CA GLU A 102 -9.94 -32.99 1.66
C GLU A 102 -8.59 -33.46 1.08
N ILE A 103 -7.57 -32.60 1.12
CA ILE A 103 -6.21 -32.89 0.65
C ILE A 103 -5.20 -32.97 1.80
N GLY A 104 -4.10 -33.69 1.58
CA GLY A 104 -3.07 -33.89 2.60
C GLY A 104 -3.60 -34.66 3.81
N ASP A 105 -3.32 -34.15 5.01
CA ASP A 105 -3.73 -34.77 6.28
C ASP A 105 -5.25 -34.79 6.50
N PHE A 106 -6.02 -34.07 5.67
CA PHE A 106 -7.47 -33.96 5.77
C PHE A 106 -8.24 -34.92 4.84
N VAL A 107 -7.55 -35.79 4.12
CA VAL A 107 -8.19 -36.82 3.28
C VAL A 107 -8.99 -37.77 4.18
N ARG A 108 -10.30 -37.91 3.93
CA ARG A 108 -11.10 -38.91 4.64
C ARG A 108 -10.81 -40.33 4.10
N PRO A 109 -10.70 -41.35 4.97
CA PRO A 109 -10.61 -42.73 4.52
C PRO A 109 -11.83 -43.11 3.68
N ARG A 110 -11.62 -43.69 2.50
CA ARG A 110 -12.72 -44.26 1.72
C ARG A 110 -13.39 -45.38 2.52
N ARG A 111 -14.66 -45.18 2.89
CA ARG A 111 -15.51 -46.28 3.37
C ARG A 111 -15.82 -47.19 2.19
N ASN A 112 -15.19 -48.36 2.16
CA ASN A 112 -15.60 -49.43 1.26
C ASN A 112 -16.92 -50.02 1.78
N ASN A 113 -17.93 -50.10 0.92
CA ASN A 113 -19.18 -50.84 1.14
C ASN A 113 -19.03 -52.26 0.62
#